data_AF-A0A7X3ZBA2-F1
#
_entry.id   AF-A0A7X3ZBA2-F1
#
_cell.length_a   1.000
_cell.length_b   1.000
_cell.length_c   1.000
_cell.angle_alpha   90.00
_cell.angle_beta   90.00
_cell.angle_gamma   90.00
#
_symmetry.space_group_name_H-M   'P 1'
#
loop_
_entity.id
_entity.type
_entity.pdbx_description
1 polymer ?
#
loop_
_entity_poly.entity_id
_entity_poly.type
_entity_poly.pdbx_seq_one_letter_code
_entity_poly.pdbx_strand_id
1 'polypeptide(L)'
;MVGNERYGRLFVVEPLEPHLAGDFAVHYERTPSHLSMRLTVPHYTERFQRNGFAPEFMRYLSAHMPHVVLVDVCSPRGTERYTKVPRGIRDLVNWFMVFNHLRTQGDRSQYQDQSGLPHHLLDELEKWYEFVVVRRRIGPWIEPGPTYAISHWAPELKEEVLMGDLAVPRRPATPGDEPQVILANPALYRTEGADLPEFMRRTQPYYFNDPEKRIREEIVPGFGTHGFETRVRGCTTDQYVAAVQRAMGQALQRCESH
;
A
#
# COMPACT_ATOMS: atom_id res chain seq x y z
N MET A 1 -4.82 -7.07 6.14
CA MET A 1 -4.03 -6.60 4.99
C MET A 1 -4.65 -5.33 4.43
N VAL A 2 -3.84 -4.33 4.10
CA VAL A 2 -4.26 -3.05 3.53
C VAL A 2 -3.63 -2.91 2.15
N GLY A 3 -4.44 -2.93 1.10
CA GLY A 3 -4.03 -2.67 -0.27
C GLY A 3 -4.28 -1.22 -0.68
N ASN A 4 -3.46 -0.71 -1.61
CA ASN A 4 -3.73 0.58 -2.24
C ASN A 4 -5.00 0.49 -3.11
N GLU A 5 -6.04 1.27 -2.81
CA GLU A 5 -7.37 1.21 -3.48
C GLU A 5 -7.31 1.23 -5.02
N ARG A 6 -6.24 1.79 -5.61
CA ARG A 6 -6.04 1.81 -7.06
C ARG A 6 -5.44 0.48 -7.57
N TYR A 7 -4.23 0.52 -8.14
CA TYR A 7 -3.65 -0.63 -8.83
C TYR A 7 -3.13 -1.73 -7.91
N GLY A 8 -2.73 -1.40 -6.68
CA GLY A 8 -2.37 -2.41 -5.68
C GLY A 8 -3.54 -3.34 -5.36
N ARG A 9 -4.74 -2.77 -5.16
CA ARG A 9 -5.99 -3.51 -5.03
C ARG A 9 -6.23 -4.41 -6.23
N LEU A 10 -6.30 -3.82 -7.42
CA LEU A 10 -6.75 -4.50 -8.63
C LEU A 10 -5.80 -5.62 -9.09
N PHE A 11 -4.48 -5.41 -8.98
CA PHE A 11 -3.50 -6.33 -9.58
C PHE A 11 -2.69 -7.12 -8.56
N VAL A 12 -2.83 -6.84 -7.27
CA VAL A 12 -2.11 -7.57 -6.21
C VAL A 12 -3.10 -8.24 -5.26
N VAL A 13 -4.02 -7.48 -4.67
CA VAL A 13 -4.87 -7.99 -3.60
C VAL A 13 -6.07 -8.77 -4.11
N GLU A 14 -6.91 -8.17 -4.96
CA GLU A 14 -8.14 -8.82 -5.47
C GLU A 14 -7.87 -10.18 -6.12
N PRO A 15 -6.81 -10.37 -6.93
CA PRO A 15 -6.51 -11.69 -7.50
C PRO A 15 -6.13 -12.74 -6.44
N LEU A 16 -5.67 -12.31 -5.25
CA LEU A 16 -5.25 -13.18 -4.16
C LEU A 16 -6.33 -13.35 -3.08
N GLU A 17 -7.39 -12.54 -3.06
CA GLU A 17 -8.45 -12.60 -2.04
C GLU A 17 -8.98 -14.02 -1.76
N PRO A 18 -9.23 -14.88 -2.77
CA PRO A 18 -9.67 -16.25 -2.52
C PRO A 18 -8.68 -17.08 -1.69
N HIS A 19 -7.38 -16.81 -1.82
CA HIS A 19 -6.29 -17.51 -1.13
C HIS A 19 -5.96 -16.88 0.24
N LEU A 20 -6.44 -15.66 0.49
CA LEU A 20 -6.25 -14.93 1.75
C LEU A 20 -7.42 -15.10 2.71
N ALA A 21 -8.53 -15.66 2.24
CA ALA A 21 -9.74 -15.86 3.02
C ALA A 21 -9.49 -16.80 4.21
N GLY A 22 -9.93 -16.39 5.40
CA GLY A 22 -9.76 -17.13 6.65
C GLY A 22 -8.61 -16.61 7.51
N ASP A 23 -7.50 -16.20 6.88
CA ASP A 23 -6.29 -15.73 7.59
C ASP A 23 -6.15 -14.21 7.58
N PHE A 24 -6.76 -13.51 6.60
CA PHE A 24 -6.66 -12.06 6.47
C PHE A 24 -8.02 -11.37 6.36
N ALA A 25 -8.18 -10.29 7.13
CA ALA A 25 -9.15 -9.24 6.83
C ALA A 25 -8.54 -8.27 5.81
N VAL A 26 -9.21 -8.04 4.69
CA VAL A 26 -8.73 -7.16 3.61
C VAL A 26 -9.40 -5.79 3.70
N HIS A 27 -8.59 -4.74 3.67
CA HIS A 27 -9.01 -3.35 3.62
C HIS A 27 -8.33 -2.63 2.45
N TYR A 28 -9.03 -1.66 1.87
CA TYR A 28 -8.51 -0.83 0.81
C TYR A 28 -8.40 0.61 1.28
N GLU A 29 -7.20 1.17 1.16
CA GLU A 29 -6.92 2.55 1.54
C GLU A 29 -6.32 3.28 0.35
N ARG A 30 -6.79 4.50 0.08
CA ARG A 30 -6.30 5.28 -1.05
C ARG A 30 -5.06 6.08 -0.63
N THR A 31 -3.91 5.71 -1.18
CA THR A 31 -2.66 6.43 -0.93
C THR A 31 -1.95 6.81 -2.24
N PRO A 32 -2.22 8.02 -2.76
CA PRO A 32 -1.68 8.45 -4.05
C PRO A 32 -0.19 8.78 -3.94
N SER A 33 0.67 7.88 -4.43
CA SER A 33 2.13 8.06 -4.44
C SER A 33 2.62 9.32 -5.17
N HIS A 34 1.84 9.91 -6.07
CA HIS A 34 2.21 11.13 -6.80
C HIS A 34 1.98 12.43 -5.99
N LEU A 35 1.13 12.38 -4.97
CA LEU A 35 0.90 13.50 -4.04
C LEU A 35 1.75 13.38 -2.77
N SER A 36 2.42 12.24 -2.59
CA SER A 36 3.23 11.95 -1.41
C SER A 36 4.52 12.76 -1.37
N MET A 37 4.71 13.49 -0.28
CA MET A 37 5.94 14.16 0.11
C MET A 37 6.56 13.45 1.33
N ARG A 38 7.83 13.75 1.63
CA ARG A 38 8.62 13.03 2.65
C ARG A 38 7.92 12.93 4.01
N LEU A 39 7.31 14.01 4.48
CA LEU A 39 6.66 14.12 5.79
C LEU A 39 5.13 13.99 5.70
N THR A 40 4.58 13.56 4.57
CA THR A 40 3.13 13.46 4.39
C THR A 40 2.52 12.48 5.39
N VAL A 41 1.46 12.90 6.08
CA VAL A 41 0.64 12.06 6.95
C VAL A 41 -0.80 12.04 6.40
N PRO A 42 -1.30 10.89 5.95
CA PRO A 42 -2.64 10.75 5.39
C PRO A 42 -3.72 11.27 6.33
N HIS A 43 -4.47 12.26 5.84
CA HIS A 43 -5.63 12.85 6.49
C HIS A 43 -6.70 13.26 5.46
N TYR A 44 -7.93 13.55 5.91
CA TYR A 44 -8.96 14.09 5.02
C TYR A 44 -8.48 15.42 4.43
N THR A 45 -8.40 15.50 3.10
CA THR A 45 -8.11 16.76 2.40
C THR A 45 -9.40 17.44 1.94
N GLU A 46 -9.31 18.72 1.57
CA GLU A 46 -10.42 19.63 1.24
C GLU A 46 -11.41 19.14 0.16
N ARG A 47 -11.10 18.06 -0.56
CA ARG A 47 -11.95 17.49 -1.63
C ARG A 47 -12.84 16.32 -1.18
N PHE A 48 -13.04 16.13 0.13
CA PHE A 48 -13.81 15.01 0.70
C PHE A 48 -13.28 13.62 0.35
N GLN A 49 -12.08 13.51 -0.24
CA GLN A 49 -11.38 12.24 -0.36
C GLN A 49 -10.70 11.94 0.97
N ARG A 50 -11.12 10.82 1.55
CA ARG A 50 -10.46 10.22 2.69
C ARG A 50 -9.06 9.76 2.28
N ASN A 51 -8.04 10.35 2.89
CA ASN A 51 -6.74 9.70 3.02
C ASN A 51 -6.58 9.30 4.50
N GLY A 52 -6.39 8.02 4.76
CA GLY A 52 -6.20 7.44 6.10
C GLY A 52 -7.46 6.74 6.65
N PHE A 53 -7.26 5.94 7.68
CA PHE A 53 -8.18 4.86 8.06
C PHE A 53 -9.55 5.25 8.64
N ALA A 54 -10.52 4.32 8.49
CA ALA A 54 -11.73 4.05 9.31
C ALA A 54 -11.75 4.53 10.78
N PRO A 55 -12.67 5.36 11.38
CA PRO A 55 -12.83 5.31 12.84
C PRO A 55 -13.04 3.90 13.38
N GLU A 56 -13.83 3.10 12.69
CA GLU A 56 -14.08 1.69 13.00
C GLU A 56 -12.78 0.87 12.95
N PHE A 57 -11.99 1.05 11.89
CA PHE A 57 -10.70 0.38 11.75
C PHE A 57 -9.67 0.86 12.78
N MET A 58 -9.60 2.15 13.07
CA MET A 58 -8.70 2.71 14.08
C MET A 58 -9.02 2.17 15.48
N ARG A 59 -10.31 2.11 15.85
CA ARG A 59 -10.76 1.47 17.09
C ARG A 59 -10.38 -0.01 17.12
N TYR A 60 -10.57 -0.72 16.00
CA TYR A 60 -10.18 -2.12 15.89
C TYR A 60 -8.67 -2.32 16.10
N LEU A 61 -7.83 -1.50 15.45
CA LEU A 61 -6.37 -1.52 15.63
C LEU A 61 -5.99 -1.23 17.08
N SER A 62 -6.60 -0.24 17.72
CA SER A 62 -6.33 0.14 19.11
C SER A 62 -6.68 -0.98 20.10
N ALA A 63 -7.77 -1.70 19.86
CA ALA A 63 -8.27 -2.74 20.76
C ALA A 63 -7.59 -4.10 20.56
N HIS A 64 -7.30 -4.50 19.32
CA HIS A 64 -6.87 -5.87 19.01
C HIS A 64 -5.40 -5.97 18.61
N MET A 65 -4.77 -4.85 18.24
CA MET A 65 -3.36 -4.80 17.83
C MET A 65 -2.93 -5.90 16.83
N PRO A 66 -3.71 -6.19 15.77
CA PRO A 66 -3.36 -7.24 14.82
C PRO A 66 -2.14 -6.85 13.98
N HIS A 67 -1.38 -7.81 13.45
CA HIS A 67 -0.43 -7.45 12.40
C HIS A 67 -1.12 -6.78 11.21
N VAL A 68 -0.49 -5.76 10.65
CA VAL A 68 -0.99 -5.02 9.50
C VAL A 68 -0.02 -5.19 8.34
N VAL A 69 -0.43 -5.93 7.31
CA VAL A 69 0.33 -6.02 6.06
C VAL A 69 -0.09 -4.89 5.13
N LEU A 70 0.81 -3.94 4.85
CA LEU A 70 0.63 -2.89 3.84
C LEU A 70 1.22 -3.39 2.52
N VAL A 71 0.36 -3.65 1.53
CA VAL A 71 0.76 -4.32 0.29
C VAL A 71 0.56 -3.42 -0.93
N ASP A 72 1.63 -3.25 -1.70
CA ASP A 72 1.61 -2.58 -3.00
C ASP A 72 2.90 -2.94 -3.76
N VAL A 73 2.95 -2.64 -5.05
CA VAL A 73 4.10 -2.96 -5.92
C VAL A 73 4.68 -1.69 -6.54
N CYS A 74 5.92 -1.76 -7.00
CA CYS A 74 6.68 -0.64 -7.54
C CYS A 74 7.04 -0.87 -9.01
N SER A 75 7.40 0.21 -9.71
CA SER A 75 8.09 0.07 -11.00
C SER A 75 9.42 -0.68 -10.84
N PRO A 76 9.83 -1.49 -11.83
CA PRO A 76 11.04 -2.33 -11.77
C PRO A 76 12.36 -1.53 -11.75
N ARG A 77 12.35 -0.23 -12.08
CA ARG A 77 13.57 0.58 -12.09
C ARG A 77 14.14 0.74 -10.68
N GLY A 78 15.43 0.45 -10.47
CA GLY A 78 16.12 0.62 -9.20
C GLY A 78 16.04 -0.59 -8.27
N THR A 79 15.37 -1.67 -8.68
CA THR A 79 15.19 -2.88 -7.86
C THR A 79 16.44 -3.77 -7.83
N GLU A 80 17.44 -3.48 -8.67
CA GLU A 80 18.74 -4.14 -8.65
C GLU A 80 19.50 -3.89 -7.34
N ARG A 81 19.32 -2.70 -6.75
CA ARG A 81 20.01 -2.27 -5.52
C ARG A 81 19.11 -2.32 -4.29
N TYR A 82 17.82 -2.03 -4.44
CA TYR A 82 16.91 -1.85 -3.32
C TYR A 82 15.67 -2.73 -3.43
N THR A 83 15.14 -3.17 -2.29
CA THR A 83 13.72 -3.57 -2.25
C THR A 83 12.89 -2.30 -2.19
N LYS A 84 12.06 -2.05 -3.21
CA LYS A 84 11.29 -0.81 -3.26
C LYS A 84 9.95 -0.94 -2.53
N VAL A 85 9.54 0.12 -1.86
CA VAL A 85 8.20 0.28 -1.30
C VAL A 85 7.62 1.60 -1.82
N PRO A 86 6.35 1.65 -2.27
CA PRO A 86 5.78 2.87 -2.81
C PRO A 86 5.76 4.03 -1.82
N ARG A 87 5.88 5.26 -2.34
CA ARG A 87 5.76 6.49 -1.54
C ARG A 87 4.47 6.55 -0.72
N GLY A 88 3.35 6.09 -1.29
CA GLY A 88 2.08 6.03 -0.58
C GLY A 88 2.10 5.11 0.66
N ILE A 89 2.90 4.04 0.65
CA ILE A 89 3.07 3.18 1.84
C ILE A 89 3.90 3.91 2.91
N ARG A 90 4.91 4.71 2.54
CA ARG A 90 5.63 5.56 3.51
C ARG A 90 4.67 6.52 4.22
N ASP A 91 3.72 7.10 3.51
CA ASP A 91 2.72 7.99 4.14
C ASP A 91 1.92 7.23 5.21
N LEU A 92 1.60 5.95 5.00
CA LEU A 92 0.98 5.10 6.02
C LEU A 92 1.95 4.79 7.16
N VAL A 93 3.25 4.59 6.91
CA VAL A 93 4.25 4.48 7.98
C VAL A 93 4.24 5.74 8.85
N ASN A 94 4.22 6.92 8.25
CA ASN A 94 4.10 8.19 8.98
C ASN A 94 2.80 8.25 9.79
N TRP A 95 1.69 7.72 9.27
CA TRP A 95 0.43 7.58 10.02
C TRP A 95 0.59 6.66 11.25
N PHE A 96 1.27 5.52 11.10
CA PHE A 96 1.57 4.62 12.21
C PHE A 96 2.52 5.25 13.24
N MET A 97 3.37 6.20 12.85
CA MET A 97 4.15 6.99 13.82
C MET A 97 3.24 7.86 14.69
N VAL A 98 2.18 8.45 14.12
CA VAL A 98 1.17 9.16 14.92
C VAL A 98 0.43 8.20 15.86
N PHE A 99 0.04 7.03 15.35
CA PHE A 99 -0.60 5.99 16.16
C PHE A 99 0.29 5.59 17.35
N ASN A 100 1.56 5.22 17.09
CA ASN A 100 2.51 4.84 18.14
C ASN A 100 2.75 5.98 19.13
N HIS A 101 2.88 7.22 18.66
CA HIS A 101 3.02 8.39 19.53
C HIS A 101 1.82 8.58 20.48
N LEU A 102 0.59 8.31 20.02
CA LEU A 102 -0.60 8.35 20.88
C LEU A 102 -0.61 7.19 21.89
N ARG A 103 -0.24 5.97 21.43
CA ARG A 103 -0.16 4.76 22.27
C ARG A 103 0.82 4.94 23.43
N THR A 104 1.93 5.62 23.21
CA THR A 104 2.97 5.86 24.22
C THR A 104 2.81 7.20 24.94
N GLN A 105 1.69 7.90 24.73
CA GLN A 105 1.43 9.22 25.33
C GLN A 105 2.53 10.26 25.04
N GLY A 106 3.19 10.13 23.89
CA GLY A 106 4.28 10.99 23.46
C GLY A 106 5.67 10.55 23.89
N ASP A 107 5.82 9.44 24.62
CA ASP A 107 7.14 8.88 24.93
C ASP A 107 7.72 8.18 23.69
N ARG A 108 8.62 8.91 23.03
CA ARG A 108 9.27 8.45 21.80
C ARG A 108 10.23 7.28 22.01
N SER A 109 10.85 7.20 23.19
CA SER A 109 11.87 6.17 23.47
C SER A 109 11.34 4.75 23.30
N GLN A 110 10.02 4.58 23.41
CA GLN A 110 9.32 3.31 23.29
C GLN A 110 9.13 2.82 21.84
N TYR A 111 9.17 3.70 20.82
CA TYR A 111 8.86 3.30 19.43
C TYR A 111 9.83 3.78 18.35
N GLN A 112 10.71 4.75 18.62
CA GLN A 112 11.64 5.27 17.60
C GLN A 112 12.51 4.16 16.99
N ASP A 113 13.05 3.29 17.83
CA ASP A 113 13.94 2.22 17.39
C ASP A 113 13.17 1.14 16.63
N GLN A 114 11.84 1.07 16.77
CA GLN A 114 10.97 0.13 16.06
C GLN A 114 10.38 0.71 14.78
N SER A 115 10.49 2.02 14.55
CA SER A 115 9.88 2.73 13.41
C SER A 115 10.46 2.36 12.05
N GLY A 116 11.72 1.90 12.00
CA GLY A 116 12.45 1.71 10.75
C GLY A 116 12.82 3.02 10.04
N LEU A 117 12.46 4.17 10.60
CA LEU A 117 12.82 5.50 10.10
C LEU A 117 14.07 6.00 10.82
N PRO A 118 14.94 6.79 10.16
CA PRO A 118 16.01 7.50 10.85
C PRO A 118 15.45 8.43 11.93
N HIS A 119 16.11 8.51 13.09
CA HIS A 119 15.60 9.27 14.24
C HIS A 119 15.34 10.76 13.91
N HIS A 120 16.23 11.38 13.13
CA HIS A 120 16.07 12.78 12.70
C HIS A 120 14.82 13.01 11.83
N LEU A 121 14.38 11.98 11.07
CA LEU A 121 13.18 12.09 10.26
C LEU A 121 11.92 12.03 11.13
N LEU A 122 11.96 11.25 12.21
CA LEU A 122 10.89 11.24 13.21
C LEU A 122 10.81 12.57 13.98
N ASP A 123 11.97 13.18 14.29
CA ASP A 123 12.05 14.54 14.87
C ASP A 123 11.38 15.60 13.99
N GLU A 124 11.61 15.53 12.68
CA GLU A 124 10.99 16.43 11.71
C GLU A 124 9.49 16.14 11.57
N LEU A 125 9.13 14.86 11.49
CA LEU A 125 7.74 14.42 11.31
C LEU A 125 6.84 14.90 12.44
N GLU A 126 7.27 14.80 13.71
CA GLU A 126 6.48 15.23 14.86
C GLU A 126 6.21 16.74 14.91
N LYS A 127 7.08 17.54 14.28
CA LYS A 127 6.91 18.99 14.14
C LYS A 127 6.04 19.38 12.95
N TRP A 128 5.79 18.44 12.04
CA TRP A 128 5.03 18.70 10.83
C TRP A 128 3.54 18.91 11.12
N TYR A 129 2.91 19.84 10.40
CA TYR A 129 1.53 20.23 10.69
C TYR A 129 0.54 19.06 10.53
N GLU A 130 0.75 18.17 9.53
CA GLU A 130 -0.14 17.02 9.28
C GLU A 130 -0.06 16.01 10.42
N PHE A 131 1.11 15.83 11.02
CA PHE A 131 1.25 14.98 12.21
C PHE A 131 0.37 15.49 13.35
N VAL A 132 0.42 16.80 13.62
CA VAL A 132 -0.41 17.44 14.66
C VAL A 132 -1.90 17.32 14.35
N VAL A 133 -2.30 17.55 13.09
CA VAL A 133 -3.69 17.42 12.63
C VAL A 133 -4.19 15.99 12.83
N VAL A 134 -3.44 14.99 12.36
CA VAL A 134 -3.81 13.58 12.48
C VAL A 134 -3.85 13.16 13.94
N ARG A 135 -2.87 13.55 14.75
CA ARG A 135 -2.83 13.24 16.19
C ARG A 135 -4.09 13.72 16.90
N ARG A 136 -4.48 14.97 16.68
CA ARG A 136 -5.71 15.54 17.27
C ARG A 136 -6.97 14.84 16.78
N ARG A 137 -7.00 14.50 15.49
CA ARG A 137 -8.16 13.84 14.87
C ARG A 137 -8.36 12.42 15.39
N ILE A 138 -7.30 11.62 15.45
CA ILE A 138 -7.41 10.19 15.78
C ILE A 138 -7.32 9.91 17.28
N GLY A 139 -6.80 10.85 18.07
CA GLY A 139 -6.66 10.73 19.53
C GLY A 139 -7.88 10.17 20.27
N PRO A 140 -9.12 10.59 19.97
CA PRO A 140 -10.32 10.04 20.62
C PRO A 140 -10.58 8.55 20.39
N TRP A 141 -9.88 7.90 19.45
CA TRP A 141 -10.06 6.50 19.09
C TRP A 141 -8.86 5.61 19.44
N ILE A 142 -7.74 6.20 19.88
CA ILE A 142 -6.52 5.48 20.19
C ILE A 142 -6.24 5.58 21.69
N GLU A 143 -6.29 4.44 22.38
CA GLU A 143 -6.01 4.34 23.81
C GLU A 143 -4.51 4.06 24.04
N PRO A 144 -3.90 4.40 25.19
CA PRO A 144 -2.52 4.02 25.49
C PRO A 144 -2.27 2.51 25.48
N GLY A 145 -1.05 2.05 25.14
CA GLY A 145 -0.67 0.63 25.16
C GLY A 145 0.47 0.26 24.19
N PRO A 146 0.61 -1.03 23.78
CA PRO A 146 1.67 -1.47 22.86
C PRO A 146 1.65 -0.77 21.50
N THR A 147 2.82 -0.66 20.89
CA THR A 147 3.05 -0.02 19.59
C THR A 147 3.24 -1.04 18.46
N TYR A 148 3.20 -0.56 17.23
CA TYR A 148 3.60 -1.35 16.07
C TYR A 148 5.09 -1.17 15.76
N ALA A 149 5.80 -2.28 15.59
CA ALA A 149 7.09 -2.27 14.91
C ALA A 149 6.90 -2.24 13.39
N ILE A 150 7.78 -1.55 12.66
CA ILE A 150 7.76 -1.51 11.20
C ILE A 150 8.76 -2.53 10.65
N SER A 151 8.26 -3.48 9.86
CA SER A 151 9.04 -4.54 9.25
C SER A 151 8.75 -4.65 7.76
N HIS A 152 9.54 -5.46 7.05
CA HIS A 152 9.60 -5.51 5.61
C HIS A 152 9.50 -6.94 5.12
N TRP A 153 8.77 -7.13 4.04
CA TRP A 153 8.67 -8.42 3.36
C TRP A 153 8.67 -8.23 1.85
N ALA A 154 9.43 -9.08 1.17
CA ALA A 154 9.43 -9.23 -0.28
C ALA A 154 10.00 -10.62 -0.62
N PRO A 155 9.65 -11.21 -1.78
CA PRO A 155 10.30 -12.42 -2.27
C PRO A 155 11.83 -12.26 -2.34
N GLU A 156 12.29 -11.04 -2.64
CA GLU A 156 13.69 -10.66 -2.61
C GLU A 156 13.90 -9.41 -1.75
N LEU A 157 14.23 -9.65 -0.48
CA LEU A 157 14.54 -8.59 0.48
C LEU A 157 16.05 -8.27 0.48
N LYS A 158 16.42 -7.17 -0.21
CA LYS A 158 17.79 -6.63 -0.25
C LYS A 158 18.16 -5.97 1.08
N GLU A 159 19.43 -5.66 1.29
CA GLU A 159 19.93 -5.04 2.54
C GLU A 159 19.30 -3.67 2.84
N GLU A 160 18.90 -2.94 1.81
CA GLU A 160 18.24 -1.64 1.93
C GLU A 160 16.85 -1.67 1.29
N VAL A 161 15.90 -1.00 1.95
CA VAL A 161 14.55 -0.77 1.46
C VAL A 161 14.41 0.69 1.06
N LEU A 162 13.98 0.94 -0.17
CA LEU A 162 13.75 2.30 -0.69
C LEU A 162 12.25 2.65 -0.58
N MET A 163 11.92 3.46 0.41
CA MET A 163 10.59 4.05 0.63
C MET A 163 10.49 5.41 -0.06
N GLY A 164 10.23 5.39 -1.36
CA GLY A 164 10.23 6.59 -2.19
C GLY A 164 11.64 7.12 -2.46
N ASP A 165 12.02 8.18 -1.76
CA ASP A 165 13.35 8.80 -1.79
C ASP A 165 14.19 8.48 -0.55
N LEU A 166 13.64 7.73 0.40
CA LEU A 166 14.31 7.36 1.66
C LEU A 166 14.77 5.91 1.62
N ALA A 167 16.09 5.68 1.64
CA ALA A 167 16.65 4.35 1.85
C ALA A 167 16.83 4.08 3.34
N VAL A 168 16.38 2.91 3.81
CA VAL A 168 16.54 2.46 5.20
C VAL A 168 17.10 1.04 5.22
N PRO A 169 17.82 0.63 6.29
CA PRO A 169 18.21 -0.75 6.47
C PRO A 169 16.99 -1.68 6.49
N ARG A 170 17.13 -2.87 5.90
CA ARG A 170 16.07 -3.88 5.94
C ARG A 170 15.79 -4.30 7.38
N ARG A 171 14.52 -4.60 7.63
CA ARG A 171 14.04 -5.19 8.89
C ARG A 171 13.08 -6.30 8.52
N PRO A 172 13.53 -7.55 8.38
CA PRO A 172 12.66 -8.64 7.96
C PRO A 172 11.48 -8.80 8.91
N ALA A 173 10.28 -9.04 8.37
CA ALA A 173 9.13 -9.43 9.17
C ALA A 173 9.40 -10.79 9.82
N THR A 174 9.14 -10.88 11.12
CA THR A 174 9.30 -12.12 11.90
C THR A 174 7.93 -12.57 12.42
N PRO A 175 7.56 -13.85 12.26
CA PRO A 175 6.38 -14.39 12.93
C PRO A 175 6.52 -14.25 14.46
N GLY A 176 5.45 -13.87 15.14
CA GLY A 176 5.42 -13.73 16.60
C GLY A 176 4.23 -12.91 17.06
N ASP A 177 4.08 -12.78 18.38
CA ASP A 177 2.91 -12.10 18.97
C ASP A 177 3.04 -10.57 18.99
N GLU A 178 4.24 -10.03 18.74
CA GLU A 178 4.49 -8.59 18.73
C GLU A 178 3.84 -7.92 17.51
N PRO A 179 2.92 -6.96 17.72
CA PRO A 179 2.24 -6.28 16.63
C PRO A 179 3.21 -5.61 15.65
N GLN A 180 3.04 -5.90 14.36
CA GLN A 180 3.89 -5.38 13.29
C GLN A 180 3.08 -4.75 12.17
N VAL A 181 3.61 -3.68 11.60
CA VAL A 181 3.20 -3.14 10.30
C VAL A 181 4.23 -3.60 9.28
N ILE A 182 3.83 -4.56 8.45
CA ILE A 182 4.67 -5.22 7.47
C ILE A 182 4.52 -4.51 6.13
N LEU A 183 5.58 -3.87 5.65
CA LEU A 183 5.64 -3.26 4.32
C LEU A 183 5.97 -4.36 3.31
N ALA A 184 4.96 -4.78 2.55
CA ALA A 184 5.03 -5.90 1.63
C ALA A 184 5.09 -5.44 0.18
N ASN A 185 6.16 -5.80 -0.53
CA ASN A 185 6.23 -5.74 -1.98
C ASN A 185 6.31 -7.17 -2.54
N PRO A 186 5.18 -7.75 -2.98
CA PRO A 186 5.12 -9.14 -3.41
C PRO A 186 5.68 -9.38 -4.81
N ALA A 187 6.07 -8.34 -5.55
CA ALA A 187 6.55 -8.51 -6.90
C ALA A 187 7.98 -9.05 -6.94
N LEU A 188 8.20 -9.96 -7.89
CA LEU A 188 9.50 -10.46 -8.28
C LEU A 188 9.97 -9.67 -9.51
N TYR A 189 11.13 -9.02 -9.42
CA TYR A 189 11.62 -8.11 -10.47
C TYR A 189 12.75 -8.68 -11.34
N ARG A 190 13.15 -9.94 -11.12
CA ARG A 190 14.12 -10.63 -11.98
C ARG A 190 13.44 -11.60 -12.94
N THR A 191 14.12 -11.82 -14.07
CA THR A 191 13.70 -12.76 -15.13
C THR A 191 14.67 -13.94 -15.25
N GLU A 192 15.68 -14.00 -14.40
CA GLU A 192 16.75 -15.00 -14.45
C GLU A 192 16.83 -15.77 -13.13
N GLY A 193 17.29 -17.03 -13.20
CA GLY A 193 17.40 -17.92 -12.04
C GLY A 193 16.79 -19.29 -12.32
N ALA A 194 17.51 -20.33 -11.91
CA ALA A 194 17.04 -21.72 -12.08
C ALA A 194 15.78 -22.01 -11.23
N ASP A 195 15.62 -21.27 -10.13
CA ASP A 195 14.50 -21.36 -9.19
C ASP A 195 13.22 -20.66 -9.67
N LEU A 196 13.27 -19.92 -10.78
CA LEU A 196 12.08 -19.32 -11.39
C LEU A 196 11.39 -20.29 -12.35
N PRO A 197 10.05 -20.36 -12.33
CA PRO A 197 9.31 -21.06 -13.38
C PRO A 197 9.63 -20.50 -14.77
N GLU A 198 9.63 -21.35 -15.79
CA GLU A 198 10.00 -20.96 -17.15
C GLU A 198 9.14 -19.83 -17.70
N PHE A 199 7.84 -19.82 -17.38
CA PHE A 199 6.94 -18.76 -17.82
C PHE A 199 7.35 -17.38 -17.25
N MET A 200 7.83 -17.30 -16.00
CA MET A 200 8.29 -16.05 -15.40
C MET A 200 9.58 -15.56 -16.07
N ARG A 201 10.47 -16.46 -16.47
CA ARG A 201 11.71 -16.12 -17.19
C ARG A 201 11.46 -15.52 -18.58
N ARG A 202 10.30 -15.83 -19.18
CA ARG A 202 9.89 -15.30 -20.50
C ARG A 202 9.07 -14.01 -20.41
N THR A 203 8.75 -13.54 -19.21
CA THR A 203 7.97 -12.32 -18.98
C THR A 203 8.84 -11.19 -18.48
N GLN A 204 8.51 -9.94 -18.83
CA GLN A 204 9.16 -8.78 -18.24
C GLN A 204 8.36 -8.31 -17.03
N PRO A 205 8.96 -8.24 -15.82
CA PRO A 205 8.26 -7.73 -14.65
C PRO A 205 7.98 -6.25 -14.87
N TYR A 206 6.70 -5.90 -14.80
CA TYR A 206 6.23 -4.53 -15.01
C TYR A 206 5.17 -4.18 -13.99
N TYR A 207 5.22 -2.95 -13.50
CA TYR A 207 4.13 -2.41 -12.71
C TYR A 207 3.05 -1.93 -13.66
N PHE A 208 1.92 -2.64 -13.70
CA PHE A 208 0.80 -2.27 -14.55
C PHE A 208 0.11 -1.02 -14.01
N ASN A 209 0.72 0.14 -14.26
CA ASN A 209 0.17 1.43 -13.92
C ASN A 209 -0.54 2.05 -15.12
N ASP A 210 -1.53 2.88 -14.77
CA ASP A 210 -2.23 3.74 -15.69
C ASP A 210 -2.87 3.00 -16.90
N PRO A 211 -3.74 1.99 -16.71
CA PRO A 211 -4.56 1.38 -17.77
C PRO A 211 -5.27 2.40 -18.65
N GLU A 212 -5.59 3.59 -18.13
CA GLU A 212 -6.13 4.72 -18.90
C GLU A 212 -5.20 5.20 -20.03
N LYS A 213 -3.89 4.93 -19.95
CA LYS A 213 -2.94 5.19 -21.05
C LYS A 213 -2.99 4.12 -22.13
N ARG A 214 -3.51 2.93 -21.82
CA ARG A 214 -3.67 1.81 -22.77
C ARG A 214 -5.04 1.87 -23.45
N ILE A 215 -6.09 2.05 -22.66
CA ILE A 215 -7.48 2.15 -23.10
C ILE A 215 -8.15 3.26 -22.31
N ARG A 216 -8.65 4.26 -23.02
CA ARG A 216 -9.45 5.36 -22.47
C ARG A 216 -10.82 5.33 -23.13
N GLU A 217 -11.89 5.36 -22.34
CA GLU A 217 -13.22 5.50 -22.92
C GLU A 217 -13.33 6.76 -23.79
N GLU A 218 -13.94 6.60 -24.96
CA GLU A 218 -14.29 7.72 -25.81
C GLU A 218 -15.63 8.29 -25.35
N ILE A 219 -15.62 9.51 -24.80
CA ILE A 219 -16.84 10.24 -24.45
C ILE A 219 -17.24 11.10 -25.65
N VAL A 220 -18.32 10.71 -26.31
CA VAL A 220 -18.85 11.41 -27.48
C VAL A 220 -20.00 12.32 -27.04
N PRO A 221 -19.87 13.65 -27.20
CA PRO A 221 -20.98 14.57 -26.98
C PRO A 221 -21.95 14.53 -28.15
N GLY A 222 -23.24 14.75 -27.88
CA GLY A 222 -24.27 14.85 -28.91
C GLY A 222 -25.58 15.42 -28.36
N PHE A 223 -26.59 15.46 -29.22
CA PHE A 223 -27.96 15.77 -28.80
C PHE A 223 -28.81 14.50 -28.88
N GLY A 224 -29.57 14.23 -27.82
CA GLY A 224 -30.58 13.19 -27.81
C GLY A 224 -31.94 13.72 -27.39
N THR A 225 -32.81 12.82 -26.94
CA THR A 225 -34.22 13.08 -26.68
C THR A 225 -34.46 14.13 -25.60
N HIS A 226 -33.48 14.38 -24.73
CA HIS A 226 -33.59 15.35 -23.64
C HIS A 226 -32.62 16.53 -23.78
N GLY A 227 -32.06 16.75 -24.97
CA GLY A 227 -31.11 17.84 -25.22
C GLY A 227 -29.66 17.33 -25.29
N PHE A 228 -28.72 18.07 -24.69
CA PHE A 228 -27.30 17.70 -24.72
C PHE A 228 -27.05 16.43 -23.89
N GLU A 229 -26.47 15.41 -24.50
CA GLU A 229 -26.18 14.11 -23.91
C GLU A 229 -24.72 13.71 -24.19
N THR A 230 -24.12 12.95 -23.28
CA THR A 230 -22.82 12.29 -23.51
C THR A 230 -23.01 10.79 -23.58
N ARG A 231 -22.28 10.13 -24.49
CA ARG A 231 -22.31 8.67 -24.67
C ARG A 231 -20.90 8.12 -24.60
N VAL A 232 -20.76 6.93 -24.02
CA VAL A 232 -19.49 6.19 -24.01
C VAL A 232 -19.43 5.32 -25.26
N ARG A 233 -18.34 5.40 -26.01
CA ARG A 233 -18.06 4.55 -27.18
C ARG A 233 -16.82 3.70 -26.92
N GLY A 234 -16.92 2.42 -27.29
CA GLY A 234 -15.83 1.46 -27.13
C GLY A 234 -15.72 0.86 -25.74
N CYS A 235 -14.57 0.25 -25.46
CA CYS A 235 -14.26 -0.39 -24.18
C CYS A 235 -13.89 0.68 -23.14
N THR A 236 -14.46 0.58 -21.95
CA THR A 236 -14.07 1.42 -20.80
C THR A 236 -12.76 0.91 -20.19
N THR A 237 -12.05 1.79 -19.48
CA THR A 237 -10.88 1.38 -18.70
C THR A 237 -11.24 0.26 -17.70
N ASP A 238 -12.41 0.33 -17.06
CA ASP A 238 -12.87 -0.69 -16.10
C ASP A 238 -13.09 -2.07 -16.75
N GLN A 239 -13.72 -2.10 -17.93
CA GLN A 239 -13.90 -3.35 -18.68
C GLN A 239 -12.56 -3.98 -19.06
N TYR A 240 -11.57 -3.17 -19.42
CA TYR A 240 -10.23 -3.62 -19.72
C TYR A 240 -9.52 -4.20 -18.48
N VAL A 241 -9.54 -3.47 -17.36
CA VAL A 241 -8.98 -3.95 -16.08
C VAL A 241 -9.60 -5.29 -15.68
N ALA A 242 -10.92 -5.41 -15.72
CA ALA A 242 -11.62 -6.65 -15.38
C ALA A 242 -11.23 -7.81 -16.31
N ALA A 243 -10.97 -7.55 -17.60
CA ALA A 243 -10.49 -8.56 -18.53
C ALA A 243 -9.07 -9.05 -18.18
N VAL A 244 -8.17 -8.14 -17.81
CA VAL A 244 -6.80 -8.48 -17.36
C VAL A 244 -6.85 -9.29 -16.07
N GLN A 245 -7.65 -8.88 -15.08
CA GLN A 245 -7.81 -9.61 -13.81
C GLN A 245 -8.35 -11.02 -14.03
N ARG A 246 -9.34 -11.21 -14.91
CA ARG A 246 -9.82 -12.56 -15.27
C ARG A 246 -8.73 -13.42 -15.88
N ALA A 247 -7.92 -12.88 -16.78
CA ALA A 247 -6.81 -13.62 -17.38
C ALA A 247 -5.74 -14.01 -16.33
N MET A 248 -5.46 -13.12 -15.36
CA MET A 248 -4.57 -13.42 -14.23
C MET A 248 -5.12 -14.55 -13.36
N GLY A 249 -6.40 -14.47 -12.95
CA GLY A 249 -7.04 -15.52 -12.15
C GLY A 249 -7.02 -16.90 -12.84
N GLN A 250 -7.28 -16.96 -14.14
CA GLN A 250 -7.17 -18.19 -14.93
C GLN A 250 -5.73 -18.72 -15.05
N ALA A 251 -4.72 -17.85 -15.00
CA ALA A 251 -3.33 -18.27 -14.98
C ALA A 251 -2.96 -18.88 -13.61
N LEU A 252 -3.40 -18.26 -12.51
CA LEU A 252 -3.17 -18.75 -11.15
C LEU A 252 -3.76 -20.15 -10.93
N GLN A 253 -5.02 -20.36 -11.31
CA GLN A 253 -5.68 -21.68 -11.20
C GLN A 253 -4.94 -22.80 -11.95
N ARG A 254 -4.36 -22.48 -13.12
CA ARG A 254 -3.56 -23.44 -13.89
C ARG A 254 -2.25 -23.80 -13.20
N CYS A 255 -1.65 -22.85 -12.47
CA CYS A 255 -0.43 -23.11 -11.70
C CYS A 255 -0.69 -23.96 -10.46
N GLU A 256 -1.86 -23.89 -9.84
CA GLU A 256 -2.21 -24.71 -8.65
C GLU A 256 -2.63 -26.14 -8.99
N SER A 257 -2.93 -26.41 -10.27
CA SER A 257 -3.34 -27.74 -10.74
C SER A 257 -2.15 -28.65 -11.13
N HIS A 258 -0.92 -28.20 -10.87
CA HIS A 258 0.35 -28.86 -11.16
C HIS A 258 1.23 -28.95 -9.91
#